data_AF-Q4FQW9-F1
#
_entry.id   AF-Q4FQW9-F1
#
_cell.length_a   1.000
_cell.length_b   1.000
_cell.length_c   1.000
_cell.angle_alpha   90.00
_cell.angle_beta   90.00
_cell.angle_gamma   90.00
#
_symmetry.space_group_name_H-M   'P 1'
#
loop_
_entity.id
_entity.type
_entity.pdbx_description
1 polymer ?
#
loop_
_entity_poly.entity_id
_entity_poly.type
_entity_poly.pdbx_seq_one_letter_code
_entity_poly.pdbx_strand_id
1 'polypeptide(L)'
;MSQIFDLYVATETLADDAQQLGVTVEALQDISVQVSATLIAQPEAYLQLAYRVTLPLKCLATQLTWPKWQSNKVGFNDYLWEQTCLECFLAGRLIGKNYSIHNDSLLDHNDRTTNKTTSYIEINASPDGQYALYEFDSYRNPATLPPKPVLQADRQTHAFIDWNNISKLQTASQTSASQLYQYERRFRIPLSQWYDDATCDSGYDRVLDYIHPCVILSFDATVLYFAPKHAAPPDFHNRQYWTPFDRLAALTK
;
A
#
# COMPACT_ATOMS: atom_id res chain seq x y z
N MET A 1 -3.31 -9.08 15.58
CA MET A 1 -4.25 -7.96 15.34
C MET A 1 -3.69 -7.15 14.19
N SER A 2 -4.50 -6.37 13.50
CA SER A 2 -4.06 -5.59 12.33
C SER A 2 -4.60 -4.17 12.44
N GLN A 3 -3.82 -3.18 12.02
CA GLN A 3 -4.35 -1.85 11.74
C GLN A 3 -5.08 -1.91 10.39
N ILE A 4 -6.34 -1.46 10.36
CA ILE A 4 -7.20 -1.52 9.17
C ILE A 4 -7.36 -0.13 8.58
N PHE A 5 -7.34 -0.04 7.25
CA PHE A 5 -7.51 1.16 6.46
C PHE A 5 -8.62 0.93 5.44
N ASP A 6 -9.65 1.76 5.48
CA ASP A 6 -10.60 1.87 4.37
C ASP A 6 -10.10 2.98 3.44
N LEU A 7 -10.02 2.68 2.15
CA LEU A 7 -9.50 3.57 1.13
C LEU A 7 -10.66 4.08 0.28
N TYR A 8 -10.63 5.37 -0.03
CA TYR A 8 -11.67 6.06 -0.78
C TYR A 8 -11.15 6.45 -2.15
N VAL A 9 -12.01 6.42 -3.16
CA VAL A 9 -11.67 6.87 -4.52
C VAL A 9 -11.41 8.39 -4.53
N ALA A 10 -10.40 8.82 -5.29
CA ALA A 10 -10.20 10.22 -5.63
C ALA A 10 -11.42 10.78 -6.37
N THR A 11 -11.74 12.06 -6.18
CA THR A 11 -13.04 12.62 -6.62
C THR A 11 -12.93 13.62 -7.77
N GLU A 12 -11.71 14.03 -8.13
CA GLU A 12 -11.43 15.13 -9.06
C GLU A 12 -11.95 14.85 -10.48
N THR A 13 -11.83 13.61 -10.95
CA THR A 13 -12.23 13.18 -12.31
C THR A 13 -13.41 12.21 -12.29
N LEU A 14 -14.01 11.98 -11.12
CA LEU A 14 -14.90 10.84 -10.88
C LEU A 14 -16.15 10.80 -11.76
N ALA A 15 -16.68 11.97 -12.14
CA ALA A 15 -17.82 12.05 -13.05
C ALA A 15 -17.46 11.63 -14.48
N ASP A 16 -16.29 12.08 -14.97
CA ASP A 16 -15.79 11.72 -16.30
C ASP A 16 -15.40 10.24 -16.34
N ASP A 17 -14.76 9.74 -15.27
CA ASP A 17 -14.40 8.33 -15.12
C ASP A 17 -15.65 7.43 -15.11
N ALA A 18 -16.70 7.82 -14.37
CA ALA A 18 -17.96 7.09 -14.34
C ALA A 18 -18.61 7.03 -15.72
N GLN A 19 -18.59 8.16 -16.46
CA GLN A 19 -19.09 8.21 -17.83
C GLN A 19 -18.29 7.29 -18.77
N GLN A 20 -16.96 7.30 -18.69
CA GLN A 20 -16.10 6.43 -19.51
C GLN A 20 -16.35 4.95 -19.24
N LEU A 21 -16.55 4.57 -17.99
CA LEU A 21 -16.80 3.20 -17.56
C LEU A 21 -18.26 2.75 -17.74
N GLY A 22 -19.15 3.65 -18.15
CA GLY A 22 -20.58 3.39 -18.36
C GLY A 22 -21.31 3.05 -17.06
N VAL A 23 -20.95 3.70 -15.95
CA VAL A 23 -21.55 3.52 -14.60
C VAL A 23 -21.91 4.87 -13.98
N THR A 24 -22.53 4.85 -12.80
CA THR A 24 -22.81 6.09 -12.05
C THR A 24 -21.62 6.45 -11.14
N VAL A 25 -21.58 7.71 -10.70
CA VAL A 25 -20.58 8.17 -9.71
C VAL A 25 -20.70 7.38 -8.41
N GLU A 26 -21.93 7.12 -7.96
CA GLU A 26 -22.19 6.33 -6.75
C GLU A 26 -21.63 4.92 -6.89
N ALA A 27 -21.74 4.30 -8.06
CA ALA A 27 -21.16 2.97 -8.29
C ALA A 27 -19.64 2.93 -8.18
N LEU A 28 -18.95 4.04 -8.51
CA LEU A 28 -17.50 4.15 -8.29
C LEU A 28 -17.16 4.42 -6.81
N GLN A 29 -17.98 5.21 -6.12
CA GLN A 29 -17.84 5.46 -4.68
C GLN A 29 -18.11 4.20 -3.84
N ASP A 30 -18.96 3.31 -4.34
CA ASP A 30 -19.29 2.02 -3.71
C ASP A 30 -18.22 0.94 -3.94
N ILE A 31 -17.14 1.23 -4.68
CA ILE A 31 -15.97 0.36 -4.72
C ILE A 31 -15.32 0.38 -3.34
N SER A 32 -15.32 -0.76 -2.66
CA SER A 32 -14.69 -0.91 -1.36
C SER A 32 -13.27 -1.44 -1.52
N VAL A 33 -12.30 -0.64 -1.07
CA VAL A 33 -10.89 -1.05 -0.96
C VAL A 33 -10.49 -0.98 0.51
N GLN A 34 -10.09 -2.12 1.08
CA GLN A 34 -9.61 -2.22 2.45
C GLN A 34 -8.21 -2.79 2.48
N VAL A 35 -7.35 -2.20 3.30
CA VAL A 35 -5.99 -2.68 3.54
C VAL A 35 -5.81 -2.98 5.03
N SER A 36 -5.26 -4.15 5.34
CA SER A 36 -4.83 -4.48 6.70
C SER A 36 -3.30 -4.52 6.77
N ALA A 37 -2.74 -3.83 7.77
CA ALA A 37 -1.32 -3.85 8.09
C ALA A 37 -1.08 -4.63 9.39
N THR A 38 -0.20 -5.63 9.32
CA THR A 38 0.09 -6.54 10.41
C THR A 38 1.60 -6.66 10.62
N LEU A 39 2.06 -6.44 11.84
CA LEU A 39 3.41 -6.79 12.27
C LEU A 39 3.43 -8.24 12.75
N ILE A 40 4.29 -9.02 12.13
CA ILE A 40 4.60 -10.41 12.48
C ILE A 40 6.00 -10.40 13.08
N ALA A 41 6.15 -10.83 14.32
CA ALA A 41 7.43 -10.68 15.06
C ALA A 41 8.38 -11.87 14.94
N GLN A 42 7.91 -13.05 14.51
CA GLN A 42 8.68 -14.30 14.50
C GLN A 42 8.31 -15.16 13.27
N PRO A 43 9.24 -15.96 12.70
CA PRO A 43 10.65 -16.13 13.10
C PRO A 43 11.57 -14.98 12.67
N GLU A 44 11.20 -14.22 11.64
CA GLU A 44 11.78 -12.92 11.28
C GLU A 44 10.67 -11.87 11.34
N ALA A 45 11.03 -10.61 11.59
CA ALA A 45 10.06 -9.53 11.69
C ALA A 45 9.60 -9.07 10.29
N TYR A 46 8.29 -9.14 10.02
CA TYR A 46 7.69 -8.71 8.75
C TYR A 46 6.60 -7.68 8.98
N LEU A 47 6.46 -6.74 8.04
CA LEU A 47 5.20 -6.05 7.78
C LEU A 47 4.44 -6.84 6.72
N GLN A 48 3.25 -7.35 7.07
CA GLN A 48 2.30 -7.92 6.13
C GLN A 48 1.24 -6.88 5.78
N LEU A 49 0.96 -6.71 4.49
CA LEU A 49 -0.11 -5.91 3.96
C LEU A 49 -1.10 -6.82 3.23
N ALA A 50 -2.38 -6.73 3.57
CA ALA A 50 -3.46 -7.45 2.89
C ALA A 50 -4.44 -6.47 2.27
N TYR A 51 -4.55 -6.49 0.94
CA TYR A 51 -5.46 -5.67 0.15
C TYR A 51 -6.68 -6.51 -0.21
N ARG A 52 -7.87 -5.94 0.00
CA ARG A 52 -9.15 -6.47 -0.44
C ARG A 52 -9.85 -5.40 -1.26
N VAL A 53 -10.22 -5.75 -2.48
CA VAL A 53 -11.00 -4.92 -3.40
C VAL A 53 -12.33 -5.60 -3.64
N THR A 54 -13.43 -4.88 -3.47
CA THR A 54 -14.79 -5.36 -3.71
C THR A 54 -15.48 -4.42 -4.68
N LEU A 55 -15.89 -4.93 -5.82
CA LEU A 55 -16.62 -4.18 -6.84
C LEU A 55 -18.13 -4.44 -6.72
N PRO A 56 -18.96 -3.39 -6.79
CA PRO A 56 -20.41 -3.51 -6.64
C PRO A 56 -21.10 -4.05 -7.91
N LEU A 57 -20.46 -3.93 -9.08
CA LEU A 57 -21.07 -4.23 -10.38
C LEU A 57 -20.25 -5.21 -11.22
N LYS A 58 -20.95 -6.06 -11.99
CA LYS A 58 -20.35 -7.00 -12.94
C LYS A 58 -19.57 -6.32 -14.05
N CYS A 59 -20.07 -5.19 -14.56
CA CYS A 59 -19.41 -4.46 -15.63
C CYS A 59 -18.04 -3.92 -15.18
N LEU A 60 -17.94 -3.39 -13.95
CA LEU A 60 -16.67 -2.99 -13.35
C LEU A 60 -15.73 -4.20 -13.20
N ALA A 61 -16.22 -5.33 -12.71
CA ALA A 61 -15.43 -6.55 -12.56
C ALA A 61 -14.92 -7.14 -13.89
N THR A 62 -15.62 -6.86 -14.99
CA THR A 62 -15.23 -7.30 -16.33
C THR A 62 -14.16 -6.38 -16.94
N GLN A 63 -14.22 -5.07 -16.64
CA GLN A 63 -13.27 -4.06 -17.12
C GLN A 63 -12.00 -4.00 -16.25
N LEU A 64 -12.06 -4.44 -14.99
CA LEU A 64 -10.90 -4.41 -14.08
C LEU A 64 -9.77 -5.29 -14.62
N THR A 65 -8.63 -4.67 -14.89
CA THR A 65 -7.37 -5.37 -15.14
C THR A 65 -6.81 -5.86 -13.82
N TRP A 66 -7.09 -7.11 -13.48
CA TRP A 66 -6.51 -7.78 -12.31
C TRP A 66 -5.65 -8.97 -12.76
N PRO A 67 -4.33 -8.78 -12.93
CA PRO A 67 -3.44 -9.82 -13.41
C PRO A 67 -3.52 -11.11 -12.57
N LYS A 68 -3.52 -12.25 -13.27
CA LYS A 68 -3.41 -13.56 -12.61
C LYS A 68 -2.03 -13.67 -11.97
N TRP A 69 -1.98 -14.18 -10.75
CA TRP A 69 -0.71 -14.44 -10.06
C TRP A 69 0.11 -15.50 -10.80
N GLN A 70 1.42 -15.28 -10.85
CA GLN A 70 2.39 -16.12 -11.53
C GLN A 70 3.63 -16.26 -10.62
N SER A 71 3.82 -17.42 -10.00
CA SER A 71 4.96 -17.68 -9.11
C SER A 71 6.31 -17.35 -9.75
N ASN A 72 6.48 -17.64 -11.03
CA ASN A 72 7.70 -17.40 -11.78
C ASN A 72 7.96 -15.91 -12.10
N LYS A 73 6.99 -15.02 -11.86
CA LYS A 73 7.13 -13.57 -11.98
C LYS A 73 7.41 -12.87 -10.66
N VAL A 74 7.42 -13.59 -9.54
CA VAL A 74 7.68 -12.98 -8.23
C VAL A 74 9.12 -12.44 -8.21
N GLY A 75 9.25 -11.13 -8.36
CA GLY A 75 10.50 -10.50 -8.75
C GLY A 75 10.40 -8.98 -8.72
N PHE A 76 11.55 -8.33 -8.59
CA PHE A 76 11.64 -6.88 -8.75
C PHE A 76 11.32 -6.48 -10.20
N ASN A 77 10.45 -5.49 -10.38
CA ASN A 77 10.18 -4.86 -11.69
C ASN A 77 9.74 -3.41 -11.52
N ASP A 78 10.33 -2.48 -12.29
CA ASP A 78 10.00 -1.06 -12.24
C ASP A 78 8.66 -0.71 -12.93
N TYR A 79 8.19 0.53 -12.75
CA TYR A 79 7.03 1.11 -13.46
C TYR A 79 5.68 0.41 -13.20
N LEU A 80 5.53 -0.30 -12.08
CA LEU A 80 4.29 -1.03 -11.75
C LEU A 80 3.07 -0.12 -11.54
N TRP A 81 3.28 1.16 -11.24
CA TRP A 81 2.21 2.16 -11.04
C TRP A 81 1.47 2.52 -12.34
N GLU A 82 1.98 2.11 -13.51
CA GLU A 82 1.32 2.33 -14.81
C GLU A 82 0.11 1.41 -15.04
N GLN A 83 -0.12 0.45 -14.15
CA GLN A 83 -1.22 -0.50 -14.20
C GLN A 83 -1.88 -0.64 -12.81
N THR A 84 -2.77 -1.61 -12.65
CA THR A 84 -3.28 -1.95 -11.31
C THR A 84 -2.12 -2.25 -10.36
N CYS A 85 -1.98 -1.42 -9.33
CA CYS A 85 -0.87 -1.43 -8.40
C CYS A 85 -1.37 -1.32 -6.96
N LEU A 86 -0.82 -2.16 -6.09
CA LEU A 86 -1.07 -2.16 -4.66
C LEU A 86 0.12 -1.50 -4.00
N GLU A 87 -0.07 -0.29 -3.52
CA GLU A 87 1.00 0.57 -3.06
C GLU A 87 0.98 0.76 -1.54
N CYS A 88 2.13 1.01 -0.94
CA CYS A 88 2.23 1.43 0.45
C CYS A 88 3.44 2.32 0.67
N PHE A 89 3.21 3.46 1.29
CA PHE A 89 4.26 4.39 1.67
C PHE A 89 4.50 4.33 3.18
N LEU A 90 5.77 4.32 3.56
CA LEU A 90 6.21 4.10 4.94
C LEU A 90 7.25 5.16 5.32
N ALA A 91 7.02 5.84 6.44
CA ALA A 91 8.01 6.74 7.04
C ALA A 91 8.19 6.44 8.52
N GLY A 92 9.42 6.60 9.00
CA GLY A 92 9.77 6.32 10.38
C GLY A 92 11.05 7.04 10.80
N ARG A 93 11.47 6.76 12.03
CA ARG A 93 12.65 7.36 12.65
C ARG A 93 13.55 6.33 13.32
N LEU A 94 14.80 6.74 13.53
CA LEU A 94 15.77 6.03 14.35
C LEU A 94 15.61 6.45 15.81
N ILE A 95 15.54 5.50 16.74
CA ILE A 95 15.51 5.72 18.19
C ILE A 95 16.65 4.92 18.81
N GLY A 96 17.45 5.50 19.70
CA GLY A 96 18.53 4.74 20.36
C GLY A 96 17.97 3.58 21.19
N LYS A 97 18.60 2.40 21.17
CA LYS A 97 18.19 1.19 21.93
C LYS A 97 18.12 1.39 23.45
N ASN A 98 18.82 2.41 23.95
CA ASN A 98 18.79 2.79 25.37
C ASN A 98 17.61 3.72 25.71
N TYR A 99 16.79 4.11 24.74
CA TYR A 99 15.57 4.89 24.96
C TYR A 99 14.36 3.97 25.06
N SER A 100 13.69 4.00 26.21
CA SER A 100 12.42 3.32 26.43
C SER A 100 11.31 3.95 25.58
N ILE A 101 10.62 3.10 24.80
CA ILE A 101 9.45 3.44 23.96
C ILE A 101 8.28 4.00 24.81
N HIS A 102 8.33 3.86 26.14
CA HIS A 102 7.31 4.38 27.06
C HIS A 102 7.43 5.87 27.38
N ASN A 103 8.49 6.56 26.94
CA ASN A 103 8.58 8.02 27.05
C ASN A 103 8.09 8.66 25.75
N ASP A 104 6.77 8.69 25.60
CA ASP A 104 6.01 9.36 24.52
C ASP A 104 6.09 10.90 24.58
N SER A 105 7.25 11.44 25.00
CA SER A 105 7.47 12.88 25.21
C SER A 105 8.52 13.48 24.26
N LEU A 106 8.94 12.73 23.24
CA LEU A 106 9.73 13.25 22.11
C LEU A 106 8.88 13.39 20.85
N LEU A 107 7.59 13.72 21.01
CA LEU A 107 6.94 14.60 20.04
C LEU A 107 7.49 16.00 20.35
N ASP A 108 8.59 16.36 19.72
CA ASP A 108 8.88 17.79 19.58
C ASP A 108 7.79 18.37 18.69
N HIS A 109 6.70 18.79 19.34
CA HIS A 109 5.52 19.38 18.72
C HIS A 109 5.83 20.74 18.03
N ASN A 110 7.09 21.19 18.04
CA ASN A 110 7.50 22.47 17.47
C ASN A 110 8.06 22.41 16.06
N ASP A 111 8.31 21.24 15.46
CA ASP A 111 8.72 21.18 14.05
C ASP A 111 7.53 20.84 13.13
N ARG A 112 6.53 21.73 13.12
CA ARG A 112 5.44 21.71 12.13
C ARG A 112 5.91 22.05 10.72
N THR A 113 7.22 22.18 10.48
CA THR A 113 7.84 22.58 9.21
C THR A 113 8.53 21.46 8.43
N THR A 114 8.71 20.25 8.97
CA THR A 114 9.54 19.19 8.33
C THR A 114 8.80 17.98 7.73
N ASN A 115 7.46 17.98 7.64
CA ASN A 115 6.75 16.89 6.96
C ASN A 115 7.16 16.66 5.49
N LYS A 116 7.85 17.63 4.87
CA LYS A 116 8.39 17.52 3.50
C LYS A 116 9.82 16.97 3.40
N THR A 117 10.59 16.87 4.49
CA THR A 117 12.06 16.70 4.44
C THR A 117 12.59 15.39 5.02
N THR A 118 11.74 14.43 5.39
CA THR A 118 12.22 13.13 5.90
C THR A 118 12.06 12.04 4.87
N SER A 119 12.99 11.09 4.92
CA SER A 119 13.02 9.96 4.02
C SER A 119 11.80 9.05 4.21
N TYR A 120 11.46 8.33 3.15
CA TYR A 120 10.40 7.34 3.16
C TYR A 120 10.65 6.24 2.13
N ILE A 121 9.95 5.13 2.30
CA ILE A 121 9.94 4.02 1.36
C ILE A 121 8.59 3.98 0.66
N GLU A 122 8.62 3.71 -0.63
CA GLU A 122 7.45 3.36 -1.43
C GLU A 122 7.55 1.88 -1.81
N ILE A 123 6.45 1.17 -1.63
CA ILE A 123 6.29 -0.22 -2.02
C ILE A 123 5.22 -0.28 -3.08
N ASN A 124 5.55 -0.84 -4.24
CA ASN A 124 4.60 -1.04 -5.34
C ASN A 124 4.51 -2.53 -5.63
N ALA A 125 3.31 -3.10 -5.62
CA ALA A 125 3.10 -4.51 -5.90
C ALA A 125 2.02 -4.72 -6.97
N SER A 126 2.37 -5.42 -8.03
CA SER A 126 1.41 -5.88 -9.02
C SER A 126 0.67 -7.12 -8.50
N PRO A 127 -0.62 -7.28 -8.82
CA PRO A 127 -1.33 -8.52 -8.53
C PRO A 127 -0.67 -9.77 -9.15
N ASP A 128 0.17 -9.67 -10.18
CA ASP A 128 0.80 -10.87 -10.78
C ASP A 128 1.98 -11.45 -9.99
N GLY A 129 2.48 -10.75 -8.97
CA GLY A 129 3.62 -11.18 -8.16
C GLY A 129 4.84 -10.27 -8.24
N GLN A 130 4.91 -9.40 -9.25
CA GLN A 130 5.99 -8.42 -9.38
C GLN A 130 5.85 -7.32 -8.35
N TYR A 131 6.97 -6.75 -7.91
CA TYR A 131 6.97 -5.65 -6.95
C TYR A 131 8.19 -4.74 -7.16
N ALA A 132 8.17 -3.54 -6.58
CA ALA A 132 9.32 -2.65 -6.47
C ALA A 132 9.31 -1.96 -5.11
N LEU A 133 10.49 -1.74 -4.55
CA LEU A 133 10.68 -0.98 -3.32
C LEU A 133 11.64 0.17 -3.63
N TYR A 134 11.19 1.39 -3.38
CA TYR A 134 11.96 2.60 -3.65
C TYR A 134 12.24 3.38 -2.38
N GLU A 135 13.43 3.97 -2.32
CA GLU A 135 13.81 4.91 -1.27
C GLU A 135 13.74 6.34 -1.80
N PHE A 136 13.21 7.23 -0.96
CA PHE A 136 13.24 8.67 -1.19
C PHE A 136 13.81 9.36 0.04
N ASP A 137 14.70 10.32 -0.18
CA ASP A 137 15.28 11.17 0.87
C ASP A 137 14.25 12.19 1.40
N SER A 138 13.35 12.62 0.52
CA SER A 138 12.27 13.57 0.81
C SER A 138 11.22 13.50 -0.30
N TYR A 139 10.20 14.36 -0.26
CA TYR A 139 9.13 14.39 -1.27
C TYR A 139 9.65 14.28 -2.71
N ARG A 140 9.42 13.12 -3.36
CA ARG A 140 9.86 12.78 -4.72
C ARG A 140 11.35 13.07 -5.00
N ASN A 141 12.20 12.98 -3.99
CA ASN A 141 13.64 13.16 -4.11
C ASN A 141 14.38 11.86 -3.76
N PRO A 142 15.29 11.35 -4.62
CA PRO A 142 15.65 11.89 -5.93
C PRO A 142 14.50 11.80 -6.94
N ALA A 143 14.38 12.79 -7.82
CA ALA A 143 13.36 12.84 -8.86
C ALA A 143 13.72 12.02 -10.12
N THR A 144 14.61 11.03 -9.96
CA THR A 144 15.09 10.16 -11.06
C THR A 144 14.10 9.04 -11.33
N LEU A 145 13.93 8.65 -12.60
CA LEU A 145 13.10 7.52 -13.02
C LEU A 145 13.96 6.42 -13.67
N PRO A 146 13.80 5.13 -13.28
CA PRO A 146 13.00 4.69 -12.13
C PRO A 146 13.60 5.21 -10.80
N PRO A 147 12.79 5.37 -9.73
CA PRO A 147 13.31 5.78 -8.43
C PRO A 147 14.37 4.81 -7.93
N LYS A 148 15.23 5.27 -7.00
CA LYS A 148 16.32 4.46 -6.45
C LYS A 148 15.75 3.21 -5.74
N PRO A 149 16.03 1.98 -6.21
CA PRO A 149 15.57 0.78 -5.53
C PRO A 149 16.26 0.62 -4.17
N VAL A 150 15.53 0.11 -3.18
CA VAL A 150 16.07 -0.21 -1.84
C VAL A 150 17.07 -1.38 -1.90
N LEU A 151 17.01 -2.24 -2.93
CA LEU A 151 17.85 -3.44 -3.07
C LEU A 151 18.86 -3.29 -4.22
N GLN A 152 20.16 -3.36 -3.92
CA GLN A 152 21.23 -3.33 -4.93
C GLN A 152 22.08 -4.60 -5.08
N ALA A 153 21.92 -5.64 -4.24
CA ALA A 153 22.96 -6.69 -4.18
C ALA A 153 22.70 -7.98 -4.99
N ASP A 154 21.48 -8.50 -5.11
CA ASP A 154 21.27 -9.86 -5.69
C ASP A 154 20.06 -10.02 -6.62
N ARG A 155 19.21 -8.98 -6.80
CA ARG A 155 17.95 -9.03 -7.57
C ARG A 155 16.99 -10.15 -7.13
N GLN A 156 17.20 -10.74 -5.95
CA GLN A 156 16.30 -11.77 -5.41
C GLN A 156 15.36 -11.16 -4.36
N THR A 157 14.12 -11.58 -4.47
CA THR A 157 12.97 -11.10 -3.70
C THR A 157 12.96 -11.63 -2.28
N HIS A 158 12.75 -10.78 -1.27
CA HIS A 158 12.27 -11.24 0.06
C HIS A 158 10.80 -10.82 0.33
N ALA A 159 10.09 -10.30 -0.67
CA ALA A 159 8.65 -10.07 -0.55
C ALA A 159 7.85 -11.37 -0.81
N PHE A 160 7.02 -11.79 0.15
CA PHE A 160 6.13 -12.95 -0.03
C PHE A 160 4.75 -12.52 -0.46
N ILE A 161 4.27 -12.94 -1.64
CA ILE A 161 2.93 -12.61 -2.14
C ILE A 161 2.01 -13.84 -2.09
N ASP A 162 0.95 -13.79 -1.28
CA ASP A 162 -0.06 -14.84 -1.19
C ASP A 162 -1.34 -14.48 -1.96
N TRP A 163 -1.87 -15.42 -2.75
CA TRP A 163 -3.17 -15.32 -3.42
C TRP A 163 -4.23 -16.19 -2.71
N ASN A 164 -5.43 -15.65 -2.42
CA ASN A 164 -6.63 -16.42 -2.10
C ASN A 164 -7.72 -16.16 -3.14
N ASN A 165 -8.09 -17.17 -3.95
CA ASN A 165 -9.09 -17.03 -5.01
C ASN A 165 -10.44 -17.31 -4.37
N ILE A 166 -11.07 -16.28 -3.81
CA ILE A 166 -12.49 -16.37 -3.48
C ILE A 166 -13.27 -15.65 -4.57
N SER A 167 -13.19 -16.17 -5.79
CA SER A 167 -14.20 -15.90 -6.82
C SER A 167 -15.44 -16.72 -6.48
N LYS A 168 -16.10 -16.41 -5.36
CA LYS A 168 -17.47 -16.89 -5.16
C LYS A 168 -18.36 -16.02 -6.04
N LEU A 169 -18.63 -16.50 -7.25
CA LEU A 169 -19.98 -16.36 -7.79
C LEU A 169 -20.90 -17.06 -6.77
N GLN A 170 -21.36 -16.33 -5.76
CA GLN A 170 -22.51 -16.77 -5.00
C GLN A 170 -23.70 -16.67 -5.96
N THR A 171 -23.98 -17.77 -6.64
CA THR A 171 -25.31 -18.02 -7.18
C THR A 171 -26.27 -17.95 -6.00
N ALA A 172 -26.98 -16.83 -5.87
CA ALA A 172 -28.02 -16.67 -4.87
C ALA A 172 -29.07 -17.77 -5.10
N SER A 173 -29.36 -18.53 -4.05
CA SER A 173 -30.70 -19.07 -3.88
C SER A 173 -31.66 -17.88 -3.88
N GLN A 174 -32.42 -17.75 -4.97
CA GLN A 174 -33.64 -16.95 -5.25
C GLN A 174 -34.18 -15.92 -4.23
N THR A 175 -33.34 -15.14 -3.56
CA THR A 175 -33.73 -13.94 -2.82
C THR A 175 -32.65 -12.88 -3.01
N SER A 176 -32.80 -12.06 -4.06
CA SER A 176 -32.40 -10.64 -4.14
C SER A 176 -31.19 -10.15 -3.30
N ALA A 177 -30.05 -10.84 -3.35
CA ALA A 177 -28.78 -10.34 -2.83
C ALA A 177 -27.87 -9.95 -4.01
N SER A 178 -27.46 -8.69 -4.06
CA SER A 178 -26.52 -8.17 -5.06
C SER A 178 -25.22 -8.97 -5.04
N GLN A 179 -24.84 -9.54 -6.19
CA GLN A 179 -23.58 -10.27 -6.32
C GLN A 179 -22.41 -9.28 -6.28
N LEU A 180 -21.50 -9.44 -5.31
CA LEU A 180 -20.25 -8.68 -5.19
C LEU A 180 -19.08 -9.42 -5.82
N TYR A 181 -18.09 -8.68 -6.32
CA TYR A 181 -16.89 -9.22 -6.96
C TYR A 181 -15.65 -8.86 -6.14
N GLN A 182 -15.01 -9.85 -5.54
CA GLN A 182 -13.93 -9.65 -4.57
C GLN A 182 -12.58 -10.13 -5.08
N TYR A 183 -11.55 -9.33 -4.85
CA TYR A 183 -10.16 -9.59 -5.21
C TYR A 183 -9.28 -9.36 -3.99
N GLU A 184 -8.30 -10.23 -3.76
CA GLU A 184 -7.40 -10.11 -2.61
C GLU A 184 -5.95 -10.36 -2.98
N ARG A 185 -5.06 -9.58 -2.37
CA ARG A 185 -3.62 -9.85 -2.33
C ARG A 185 -3.07 -9.64 -0.96
N ARG A 186 -2.09 -10.45 -0.62
CA ARG A 186 -1.25 -10.21 0.55
C ARG A 186 0.18 -10.15 0.08
N PHE A 187 0.94 -9.20 0.61
CA PHE A 187 2.39 -9.28 0.53
C PHE A 187 3.03 -9.03 1.88
N ARG A 188 4.22 -9.57 2.08
CA ARG A 188 5.04 -9.37 3.28
C ARG A 188 6.38 -8.80 2.90
N ILE A 189 6.90 -7.87 3.68
CA ILE A 189 8.26 -7.34 3.51
C ILE A 189 9.00 -7.51 4.84
N PRO A 190 10.22 -8.09 4.83
CA PRO A 190 11.05 -8.14 6.02
C PRO A 190 11.35 -6.72 6.48
N LEU A 191 11.20 -6.45 7.78
CA LEU A 191 11.57 -5.15 8.35
C LEU A 191 13.08 -4.90 8.26
N SER A 192 13.88 -5.97 8.13
CA SER A 192 15.32 -5.91 7.84
C SER A 192 15.62 -5.23 6.50
N GLN A 193 14.75 -5.37 5.49
CA GLN A 193 14.94 -4.78 4.17
C GLN A 193 14.64 -3.28 4.10
N TRP A 194 14.19 -2.66 5.19
CA TRP A 194 13.96 -1.23 5.15
C TRP A 194 15.26 -0.42 5.00
N TYR A 195 16.45 -1.00 5.23
CA TYR A 195 17.72 -0.26 5.15
C TYR A 195 18.91 -1.10 4.70
N ASP A 196 19.84 -0.45 4.00
CA ASP A 196 21.18 -0.96 3.70
C ASP A 196 22.01 -1.06 5.00
N ASP A 197 22.57 -2.25 5.25
CA ASP A 197 23.18 -2.68 6.51
C ASP A 197 24.48 -1.89 6.84
N ALA A 198 24.98 -1.08 5.91
CA ALA A 198 26.27 -0.40 6.01
C ALA A 198 26.32 0.78 7.02
N THR A 199 25.18 1.31 7.48
CA THR A 199 25.14 2.47 8.40
C THR A 199 24.43 2.21 9.73
N CYS A 200 23.92 1.01 9.97
CA CYS A 200 23.24 0.72 11.24
C CYS A 200 24.27 0.41 12.33
N ASP A 201 24.82 1.46 12.92
CA ASP A 201 25.52 1.37 14.18
C ASP A 201 24.58 0.68 15.19
N SER A 202 25.05 -0.40 15.82
CA SER A 202 24.27 -1.42 16.55
C SER A 202 23.40 -0.91 17.72
N GLY A 203 23.31 0.40 17.94
CA GLY A 203 22.66 1.09 19.03
C GLY A 203 21.31 1.77 18.73
N TYR A 204 20.68 1.59 17.57
CA TYR A 204 19.37 2.19 17.25
C TYR A 204 18.31 1.14 16.85
N ASP A 205 17.08 1.32 17.32
CA ASP A 205 15.86 0.67 16.88
C ASP A 205 15.08 1.61 15.94
N ARG A 206 14.48 1.04 14.89
CA ARG A 206 13.66 1.81 13.95
C ARG A 206 12.19 1.72 14.33
N VAL A 207 11.50 2.85 14.31
CA VAL A 207 10.06 2.92 14.56
C VAL A 207 9.34 3.43 13.32
N LEU A 208 8.33 2.69 12.88
CA LEU A 208 7.40 3.13 11.85
C LEU A 208 6.46 4.18 12.47
N ASP A 209 6.52 5.41 12.00
CA ASP A 209 5.71 6.51 12.51
C ASP A 209 4.45 6.70 11.66
N TYR A 210 4.56 6.51 10.33
CA TYR A 210 3.48 6.74 9.38
C TYR A 210 3.39 5.64 8.33
N ILE A 211 2.16 5.37 7.91
CA ILE A 211 1.81 4.44 6.85
C ILE A 211 0.73 5.07 5.95
N HIS A 212 0.85 4.83 4.65
CA HIS A 212 -0.13 5.28 3.67
C HIS A 212 -0.33 4.18 2.62
N PRO A 213 -1.23 3.21 2.87
CA PRO A 213 -1.57 2.22 1.86
C PRO A 213 -2.41 2.87 0.78
N CYS A 214 -2.05 2.68 -0.48
CA CYS A 214 -2.75 3.24 -1.63
C CYS A 214 -3.02 2.14 -2.66
N VAL A 215 -3.97 2.36 -3.55
CA VAL A 215 -4.26 1.43 -4.65
C VAL A 215 -4.55 2.21 -5.92
N ILE A 216 -3.91 1.78 -7.00
CA ILE A 216 -4.26 2.16 -8.36
C ILE A 216 -5.04 0.99 -8.96
N LEU A 217 -6.26 1.23 -9.44
CA LEU A 217 -7.05 0.23 -10.17
C LEU A 217 -7.21 0.67 -11.63
N SER A 218 -6.75 -0.17 -12.56
CA SER A 218 -6.90 0.05 -14.00
C SER A 218 -8.15 -0.67 -14.51
N PHE A 219 -9.10 0.07 -15.07
CA PHE A 219 -10.30 -0.41 -15.72
C PHE A 219 -10.23 -0.06 -17.21
N ASP A 220 -9.82 -1.01 -18.05
CA ASP A 220 -9.45 -0.76 -19.45
C ASP A 220 -8.55 0.48 -19.61
N ALA A 221 -9.08 1.61 -20.10
CA ALA A 221 -8.35 2.86 -20.30
C ALA A 221 -8.49 3.88 -19.14
N THR A 222 -9.35 3.61 -18.15
CA THR A 222 -9.62 4.49 -17.01
C THR A 222 -8.87 4.01 -15.78
N VAL A 223 -8.26 4.94 -15.04
CA VAL A 223 -7.48 4.64 -13.83
C VAL A 223 -8.11 5.32 -12.63
N LEU A 224 -8.38 4.55 -11.58
CA LEU A 224 -8.93 5.05 -10.33
C LEU A 224 -7.89 4.94 -9.20
N TYR A 225 -7.80 6.00 -8.40
CA TYR A 225 -6.83 6.14 -7.30
C TYR A 225 -7.54 6.04 -5.95
N PHE A 226 -7.04 5.19 -5.06
CA PHE A 226 -7.62 4.94 -3.75
C PHE A 226 -6.60 5.17 -2.64
N ALA A 227 -6.99 5.93 -1.62
CA ALA A 227 -6.17 6.17 -0.43
C ALA A 227 -7.08 6.47 0.79
N PRO A 228 -6.58 6.36 2.03
CA PRO A 228 -7.36 6.77 3.21
C PRO A 228 -7.72 8.25 3.19
N LYS A 229 -6.85 9.08 2.59
CA LYS A 229 -7.01 10.52 2.37
C LYS A 229 -6.27 10.92 1.11
N HIS A 230 -6.79 11.89 0.36
CA HIS A 230 -6.20 12.38 -0.89
C HIS A 230 -5.74 13.83 -0.78
N ALA A 231 -4.62 14.12 -1.44
CA ALA A 231 -4.34 15.46 -1.94
C ALA A 231 -5.25 15.78 -3.15
N ALA A 232 -5.38 17.06 -3.49
CA ALA A 232 -6.07 17.50 -4.69
C ALA A 232 -5.12 18.36 -5.56
N PRO A 233 -4.61 17.85 -6.70
CA PRO A 233 -4.89 16.53 -7.30
C PRO A 233 -4.29 15.36 -6.48
N PRO A 234 -4.69 14.09 -6.75
CA PRO A 234 -4.17 12.92 -6.05
C PRO A 234 -2.65 12.83 -6.14
N ASP A 235 -2.01 12.72 -4.97
CA ASP A 235 -0.56 12.62 -4.83
C ASP A 235 -0.23 11.80 -3.58
N PHE A 236 -0.04 10.49 -3.76
CA PHE A 236 0.24 9.57 -2.66
C PHE A 236 1.54 9.88 -1.91
N HIS A 237 2.49 10.59 -2.54
CA HIS A 237 3.74 11.01 -1.91
C HIS A 237 3.55 12.16 -0.91
N ASN A 238 2.39 12.82 -0.89
CA ASN A 238 2.15 13.94 0.01
C ASN A 238 1.87 13.46 1.43
N ARG A 239 2.93 13.47 2.24
CA ARG A 239 2.93 13.01 3.64
C ARG A 239 1.92 13.70 4.56
N GLN A 240 1.38 14.86 4.20
CA GLN A 240 0.33 15.52 4.97
C GLN A 240 -0.95 14.66 5.07
N TYR A 241 -1.14 13.71 4.16
CA TYR A 241 -2.31 12.84 4.08
C TYR A 241 -2.06 11.44 4.66
N TRP A 242 -0.85 11.17 5.16
CA TRP A 242 -0.49 9.86 5.69
C TRP A 242 -1.06 9.65 7.09
N THR A 243 -1.30 8.39 7.44
CA THR A 243 -1.91 8.02 8.73
C THR A 243 -0.81 7.62 9.71
N PRO A 244 -0.88 8.04 10.99
CA PRO A 244 0.00 7.52 12.02
C PRO A 244 -0.08 6.00 12.11
N PHE A 245 1.06 5.34 12.24
CA PHE A 245 1.13 3.90 12.37
C PHE A 245 0.86 3.49 13.83
N ASP A 246 -0.23 2.74 14.05
CA ASP A 246 -0.56 2.20 15.37
C ASP A 246 0.08 0.83 15.54
N ARG A 247 1.27 0.84 16.15
CA ARG A 247 2.04 -0.37 16.41
C ARG A 247 1.28 -1.37 17.28
N LEU A 248 0.49 -0.91 18.26
CA LEU A 248 -0.25 -1.81 19.15
C LEU A 248 -1.40 -2.50 18.41
N ALA A 249 -2.12 -1.76 17.57
CA ALA A 249 -3.15 -2.34 16.71
C ALA A 249 -2.57 -3.32 15.68
N ALA A 250 -1.39 -3.02 15.14
CA ALA A 250 -0.74 -3.84 14.12
C ALA A 250 -0.05 -5.11 14.66
N LEU A 251 0.22 -5.22 15.96
CA LEU A 251 0.90 -6.39 16.52
C LEU A 251 0.00 -7.63 16.52
N THR A 252 0.51 -8.72 15.95
CA THR A 252 -0.04 -10.05 16.20
C THR A 252 0.54 -10.59 17.50
N LYS A 253 -0.35 -10.97 18.42
CA LYS A 253 0.02 -11.71 19.62
C LYS A 253 0.42 -13.13 19.26
#